data_AF-A0A662FS95-F1
#
_entry.id   AF-A0A662FS95-F1
#
_cell.length_a   1.000
_cell.length_b   1.000
_cell.length_c   1.000
_cell.angle_alpha   90.00
_cell.angle_beta   90.00
_cell.angle_gamma   90.00
#
_symmetry.space_group_name_H-M   'P 1'
#
loop_
_entity.id
_entity.type
_entity.pdbx_description
1 polymer ?
#
loop_
_entity_poly.entity_id
_entity_poly.type
_entity_poly.pdbx_seq_one_letter_code
_entity_poly.pdbx_strand_id
1 'polypeptide(L)'
;MGVFIKTIKDLPREDLYIAPGHRLCAGCGPAIAIKLIAKAFRGPTVVVMNTGCVEVSTTIYPYTSWKIPWVHVAFENAAAVASGIVEAFKTIKRKYGKGVVPDVVALAGDGGTFDIGLQALSGALERGHDFVYICYDNEAYMNTGIQRSGATPRGASTTTSPAGKVIPGKLERKKDLIG
;
A
#
# COMPACT_ATOMS: atom_id res chain seq x y z
N MET A 1 1.38 -20.29 -13.47
CA MET A 1 0.23 -21.15 -13.12
C MET A 1 -0.37 -20.54 -11.86
N GLY A 2 -1.54 -19.90 -11.96
CA GLY A 2 -2.12 -19.20 -10.82
C GLY A 2 -2.54 -20.20 -9.75
N VAL A 3 -1.92 -20.15 -8.57
CA VAL A 3 -2.32 -21.00 -7.44
C VAL A 3 -3.60 -20.39 -6.87
N PHE A 4 -4.74 -21.06 -7.10
CA PHE A 4 -6.00 -20.69 -6.47
C PHE A 4 -6.02 -21.22 -5.04
N ILE A 5 -5.97 -20.32 -4.06
CA ILE A 5 -6.00 -20.65 -2.63
C ILE A 5 -7.45 -20.88 -2.22
N LYS A 6 -7.85 -22.14 -1.97
CA LYS A 6 -9.24 -22.49 -1.61
C LYS A 6 -9.47 -22.40 -0.11
N THR A 7 -8.47 -22.81 0.66
CA THR A 7 -8.51 -22.88 2.11
C THR A 7 -7.23 -22.32 2.70
N ILE A 8 -7.24 -22.05 4.00
CA ILE A 8 -6.04 -21.63 4.72
C ILE A 8 -4.88 -22.64 4.61
N LYS A 9 -5.19 -23.93 4.38
CA LYS A 9 -4.19 -24.99 4.20
C LYS A 9 -3.44 -24.88 2.87
N ASP A 10 -4.03 -24.18 1.89
CA ASP A 10 -3.46 -23.98 0.57
C ASP A 10 -2.56 -22.73 0.52
N LEU A 11 -2.51 -21.94 1.59
CA LEU A 11 -1.60 -20.80 1.66
C LEU A 11 -0.14 -21.29 1.64
N PRO A 12 0.75 -20.64 0.84
CA PRO A 12 2.17 -20.92 0.90
C PRO A 12 2.69 -20.79 2.35
N ARG A 13 3.33 -21.84 2.86
CA ARG A 13 3.94 -21.82 4.20
C ARG A 13 5.07 -20.80 4.26
N GLU A 14 5.88 -20.77 3.21
CA GLU A 14 7.01 -19.86 3.09
C GLU A 14 6.58 -18.42 2.81
N ASP A 15 7.34 -17.48 3.35
CA ASP A 15 7.22 -16.06 3.04
C ASP A 15 8.10 -15.73 1.83
N LEU A 16 7.49 -15.80 0.65
CA LEU A 16 8.21 -15.72 -0.63
C LEU A 16 8.67 -14.29 -0.94
N TYR A 17 7.88 -13.27 -0.57
CA TYR A 17 8.05 -11.90 -1.06
C TYR A 17 8.39 -10.87 0.04
N ILE A 18 8.07 -11.17 1.30
CA ILE A 18 8.42 -10.36 2.47
C ILE A 18 9.28 -11.22 3.39
N ALA A 19 10.52 -10.84 3.65
CA ALA A 19 11.41 -11.48 4.61
C ALA A 19 11.02 -11.10 6.06
N PRO A 20 11.31 -11.96 7.03
CA PRO A 20 11.32 -11.54 8.43
C PRO A 20 12.38 -10.45 8.66
N GLY A 21 12.16 -9.59 9.66
CA GLY A 21 13.08 -8.49 10.00
C GLY A 21 12.61 -7.14 9.46
N HIS A 22 11.70 -6.51 10.20
CA HIS A 22 11.19 -5.16 9.98
C HIS A 22 10.96 -4.47 11.34
N ARG A 23 10.84 -3.14 11.37
CA ARG A 23 10.62 -2.36 12.61
C ARG A 23 9.16 -1.96 12.86
N LEU A 24 8.21 -2.66 12.21
CA LEU A 24 6.78 -2.51 12.52
C LEU A 24 6.50 -2.96 13.97
N CYS A 25 5.49 -2.35 14.59
CA CYS A 25 5.11 -2.65 15.97
C CYS A 25 4.81 -4.15 16.20
N ALA A 26 4.96 -4.61 17.45
CA ALA A 26 4.50 -5.93 17.83
C ALA A 26 2.99 -6.06 17.61
N GLY A 27 2.56 -7.06 16.83
CA GLY A 27 1.15 -7.22 16.46
C GLY A 27 0.63 -6.24 15.40
N CYS A 28 1.52 -5.57 14.65
CA CYS A 28 1.12 -4.61 13.62
C CYS A 28 0.17 -5.23 12.58
N GLY A 29 -1.07 -4.74 12.53
CA GLY A 29 -2.09 -5.15 11.57
C GLY A 29 -1.65 -5.01 10.11
N PRO A 30 -1.14 -3.83 9.68
CA PRO A 30 -0.58 -3.65 8.34
C PRO A 30 0.53 -4.65 7.98
N ALA A 31 1.40 -5.02 8.93
CA ALA A 31 2.44 -6.02 8.70
C ALA A 31 1.84 -7.38 8.31
N ILE A 32 0.84 -7.82 9.07
CA ILE A 32 0.13 -9.09 8.84
C ILE A 32 -0.63 -9.03 7.50
N ALA A 33 -1.34 -7.93 7.24
CA ALA A 33 -2.10 -7.74 6.01
C ALA A 33 -1.19 -7.83 4.78
N ILE A 34 -0.08 -7.10 4.76
CA ILE A 34 0.86 -7.08 3.63
C ILE A 34 1.55 -8.43 3.44
N LYS A 35 1.89 -9.12 4.54
CA LYS A 35 2.40 -10.49 4.48
C LYS A 35 1.41 -11.43 3.78
N LEU A 36 0.11 -11.34 4.11
CA LEU A 36 -0.93 -12.16 3.50
C LEU A 36 -1.20 -11.78 2.05
N ILE A 37 -1.28 -10.48 1.74
CA ILE A 37 -1.42 -9.95 0.38
C ILE A 37 -0.29 -10.48 -0.51
N ALA A 38 0.95 -10.40 -0.01
CA ALA A 38 2.11 -10.86 -0.73
C ALA A 38 2.04 -12.36 -1.09
N LYS A 39 1.48 -13.21 -0.22
CA LYS A 39 1.27 -14.64 -0.51
C LYS A 39 0.32 -14.90 -1.67
N ALA A 40 -0.50 -13.92 -2.06
CA ALA A 40 -1.42 -14.02 -3.19
C ALA A 40 -0.81 -13.60 -4.55
N PHE A 41 0.43 -13.11 -4.58
CA PHE A 41 1.09 -12.74 -5.83
C PHE A 41 1.33 -13.96 -6.72
N ARG A 42 1.15 -13.81 -8.04
CA ARG A 42 1.03 -14.94 -8.99
C ARG A 42 2.25 -15.14 -9.89
N GLY A 43 3.18 -14.18 -9.92
CA GLY A 43 4.33 -14.16 -10.81
C GLY A 43 5.34 -13.08 -10.45
N PRO A 44 6.25 -12.72 -11.38
CA PRO A 44 7.10 -11.55 -11.22
C PRO A 44 6.23 -10.34 -10.89
N THR A 45 6.51 -9.70 -9.76
CA THR A 45 5.71 -8.60 -9.22
C THR A 45 6.63 -7.46 -8.89
N VAL A 46 6.22 -6.24 -9.25
CA VAL A 46 6.86 -4.99 -8.81
C VAL A 46 5.93 -4.31 -7.83
N VAL A 47 6.46 -3.96 -6.67
CA VAL A 47 5.72 -3.22 -5.64
C VAL A 47 6.13 -1.76 -5.66
N VAL A 48 5.16 -0.87 -5.79
CA VAL A 48 5.31 0.57 -5.66
C VAL A 48 4.70 0.96 -4.33
N MET A 49 5.45 1.65 -3.48
CA MET A 49 4.96 2.02 -2.15
C MET A 49 5.27 3.47 -1.84
N ASN A 50 4.25 4.22 -1.45
CA ASN A 50 4.43 5.57 -0.96
C ASN A 50 5.00 5.60 0.46
N THR A 51 5.55 6.74 0.82
CA THR A 51 6.00 7.01 2.19
C THR A 51 4.90 6.73 3.21
N GLY A 52 5.21 5.96 4.26
CA GLY A 52 4.25 5.56 5.30
C GLY A 52 4.84 4.52 6.24
N CYS A 53 4.05 4.06 7.22
CA CYS A 53 4.55 3.12 8.25
C CYS A 53 5.21 1.88 7.63
N VAL A 54 4.56 1.30 6.64
CA VAL A 54 5.02 0.05 6.02
C VAL A 54 6.33 0.30 5.31
N GLU A 55 6.43 1.38 4.55
CA GLU A 55 7.68 1.79 3.90
C GLU A 55 8.79 2.00 4.91
N VAL A 56 8.66 3.04 5.75
CA VAL A 56 9.69 3.43 6.72
C VAL A 56 10.15 2.26 7.58
N SER A 57 9.25 1.33 7.93
CA SER A 57 9.59 0.22 8.83
C SER A 57 10.10 -1.03 8.13
N THR A 58 9.88 -1.21 6.83
CA THR A 58 10.36 -2.38 6.06
C THR A 58 11.59 -2.09 5.21
N THR A 59 11.99 -0.82 5.05
CA THR A 59 13.11 -0.42 4.18
C THR A 59 14.12 0.51 4.86
N ILE A 60 14.41 0.24 6.14
CA ILE A 60 15.39 1.02 6.89
C ILE A 60 16.79 0.74 6.37
N TYR A 61 17.43 1.77 5.83
CA TYR A 61 18.78 1.71 5.29
C TYR A 61 19.78 1.04 6.27
N PRO A 62 20.65 0.14 5.77
CA PRO A 62 20.80 -0.33 4.38
C PRO A 62 19.92 -1.54 4.03
N TYR A 63 18.94 -1.90 4.86
CA TYR A 63 18.19 -3.14 4.77
C TYR A 63 16.83 -2.98 4.11
N THR A 64 16.33 -4.07 3.53
CA THR A 64 14.95 -4.18 3.02
C THR A 64 14.37 -5.54 3.40
N SER A 65 13.10 -5.54 3.82
CA SER A 65 12.32 -6.76 4.01
C SER A 65 11.74 -7.28 2.69
N TRP A 66 11.83 -6.53 1.59
CA TRP A 66 11.25 -6.93 0.30
C TRP A 66 12.20 -7.84 -0.47
N LYS A 67 11.74 -9.05 -0.81
CA LYS A 67 12.49 -10.06 -1.59
C LYS A 67 12.28 -9.94 -3.10
N ILE A 68 11.52 -8.93 -3.52
CA ILE A 68 11.15 -8.63 -4.91
C ILE A 68 11.45 -7.18 -5.25
N PRO A 69 11.48 -6.83 -6.55
CA PRO A 69 11.56 -5.44 -6.97
C PRO A 69 10.52 -4.58 -6.25
N TRP A 70 11.02 -3.62 -5.51
CA TRP A 70 10.26 -2.69 -4.71
C TRP A 70 10.80 -1.28 -4.95
N VAL A 71 9.91 -0.29 -5.05
CA VAL A 71 10.29 1.09 -5.27
C VAL A 71 9.58 2.01 -4.28
N HIS A 72 10.41 2.79 -3.57
CA HIS A 72 9.97 3.95 -2.80
C HIS A 72 9.53 5.07 -3.75
N VAL A 73 8.43 5.73 -3.41
CA VAL A 73 8.00 6.94 -4.09
C VAL A 73 7.50 7.98 -3.10
N ALA A 74 7.30 9.20 -3.57
CA ALA A 74 6.77 10.27 -2.74
C ALA A 74 5.35 9.94 -2.25
N PHE A 75 4.93 10.62 -1.17
CA PHE A 75 3.74 10.23 -0.43
C PHE A 75 2.46 10.25 -1.30
N GLU A 76 2.40 11.18 -2.24
CA GLU A 76 1.23 11.52 -3.05
C GLU A 76 1.08 10.73 -4.35
N ASN A 77 2.09 9.95 -4.79
CA ASN A 77 2.17 9.57 -6.21
C ASN A 77 2.31 8.07 -6.52
N ALA A 78 2.05 7.16 -5.57
CA ALA A 78 2.09 5.70 -5.78
C ALA A 78 1.37 5.23 -7.06
N ALA A 79 0.13 5.66 -7.27
CA ALA A 79 -0.65 5.27 -8.44
C ALA A 79 -0.10 5.84 -9.76
N ALA A 80 0.46 7.04 -9.74
CA ALA A 80 1.07 7.65 -10.92
C ALA A 80 2.38 6.93 -11.30
N VAL A 81 3.22 6.59 -10.32
CA VAL A 81 4.44 5.82 -10.58
C VAL A 81 4.11 4.39 -11.03
N ALA A 82 3.13 3.74 -10.42
CA ALA A 82 2.63 2.44 -10.87
C ALA A 82 2.17 2.47 -12.34
N SER A 83 1.41 3.50 -12.72
CA SER A 83 1.01 3.75 -14.12
C SER A 83 2.23 3.82 -15.05
N GLY A 84 3.26 4.57 -14.66
CA GLY A 84 4.50 4.70 -15.43
C GLY A 84 5.25 3.37 -15.58
N ILE A 85 5.31 2.56 -14.53
CA ILE A 85 5.96 1.24 -14.56
C ILE A 85 5.20 0.28 -15.48
N VAL A 86 3.86 0.25 -15.41
CA VAL A 86 3.02 -0.54 -16.31
C VAL A 86 3.33 -0.18 -17.77
N GLU A 87 3.32 1.11 -18.11
CA GLU A 87 3.57 1.56 -19.49
C GLU A 87 5.01 1.30 -19.94
N ALA A 88 5.99 1.41 -19.03
CA ALA A 88 7.38 1.10 -19.32
C ALA A 88 7.55 -0.37 -19.72
N PHE A 89 7.06 -1.32 -18.92
CA PHE A 89 7.17 -2.75 -19.22
C PHE A 89 6.38 -3.14 -20.47
N LYS A 90 5.16 -2.61 -20.66
CA LYS A 90 4.39 -2.82 -21.89
C LYS A 90 5.12 -2.31 -23.13
N THR A 91 5.73 -1.13 -23.04
CA THR A 91 6.47 -0.52 -24.14
C THR A 91 7.74 -1.30 -24.48
N ILE A 92 8.50 -1.74 -23.48
CA ILE A 92 9.70 -2.57 -23.68
C ILE A 92 9.33 -3.88 -24.38
N LYS A 93 8.29 -4.57 -23.91
CA LYS A 93 7.83 -5.82 -24.54
C LYS A 93 7.36 -5.60 -25.98
N ARG A 94 6.60 -4.52 -26.24
CA ARG A 94 6.12 -4.16 -27.58
C ARG A 94 7.26 -3.81 -28.55
N LYS A 95 8.27 -3.06 -28.10
CA LYS A 95 9.37 -2.58 -28.97
C LYS A 95 10.42 -3.65 -29.24
N TYR A 96 10.77 -4.47 -28.25
CA TYR A 96 11.91 -5.38 -28.34
C TYR A 96 11.51 -6.86 -28.40
N GLY A 97 10.23 -7.20 -28.23
CA GLY A 97 9.75 -8.59 -28.22
C GLY A 97 10.34 -9.43 -27.08
N LYS A 98 10.96 -8.78 -26.09
CA LYS A 98 11.68 -9.41 -24.97
C LYS A 98 11.20 -8.80 -23.65
N GLY A 99 11.35 -9.56 -22.58
CA GLY A 99 10.98 -9.15 -21.22
C GLY A 99 9.65 -9.71 -20.76
N VAL A 100 9.58 -9.93 -19.45
CA VAL A 100 8.34 -10.31 -18.75
C VAL A 100 7.63 -9.02 -18.33
N VAL A 101 6.31 -8.94 -18.55
CA VAL A 101 5.48 -7.87 -17.97
C VAL A 101 5.09 -8.36 -16.58
N PRO A 102 5.62 -7.76 -15.50
CA PRO A 102 5.26 -8.17 -14.14
C PRO A 102 3.86 -7.67 -13.77
N ASP A 103 3.26 -8.30 -12.77
CA ASP A 103 2.15 -7.69 -12.05
C ASP A 103 2.68 -6.44 -11.32
N VAL A 104 1.93 -5.34 -11.35
CA VAL A 104 2.28 -4.12 -10.61
C VAL A 104 1.29 -3.95 -9.47
N VAL A 105 1.82 -3.72 -8.26
CA VAL A 105 1.02 -3.50 -7.06
C VAL A 105 1.42 -2.18 -6.44
N ALA A 106 0.48 -1.24 -6.36
CA ALA A 106 0.62 0.00 -5.62
C ALA A 106 0.09 -0.21 -4.19
N LEU A 107 0.96 -0.07 -3.19
CA LEU A 107 0.60 -0.12 -1.77
C LEU A 107 0.62 1.28 -1.19
N ALA A 108 -0.49 1.66 -0.54
CA ALA A 108 -0.61 2.93 0.16
C ALA A 108 -1.34 2.78 1.50
N GLY A 109 -0.95 3.60 2.47
CA GLY A 109 -1.74 3.77 3.69
C GLY A 109 -2.94 4.68 3.43
N ASP A 110 -3.85 4.75 4.39
CA ASP A 110 -5.06 5.58 4.31
C ASP A 110 -4.77 7.05 3.97
N GLY A 111 -3.74 7.66 4.57
CA GLY A 111 -3.33 9.03 4.23
C GLY A 111 -2.94 9.23 2.76
N GLY A 112 -2.32 8.20 2.16
CA GLY A 112 -1.95 8.18 0.75
C GLY A 112 -3.09 7.87 -0.21
N THR A 113 -4.26 7.46 0.31
CA THR A 113 -5.41 7.06 -0.50
C THR A 113 -6.58 8.01 -0.32
N PHE A 114 -6.98 8.31 0.92
CA PHE A 114 -8.15 9.14 1.23
C PHE A 114 -7.89 10.63 1.07
N ASP A 115 -6.62 11.03 1.21
CA ASP A 115 -6.18 12.42 1.25
C ASP A 115 -5.19 12.72 0.10
N ILE A 116 -3.88 12.72 0.36
CA ILE A 116 -2.89 13.37 -0.51
C ILE A 116 -2.70 12.66 -1.86
N GLY A 117 -2.83 11.33 -1.90
CA GLY A 117 -2.63 10.56 -3.14
C GLY A 117 -3.91 10.27 -3.92
N LEU A 118 -5.06 10.79 -3.49
CA LEU A 118 -6.34 10.55 -4.16
C LEU A 118 -6.34 11.03 -5.61
N GLN A 119 -5.70 12.17 -5.89
CA GLN A 119 -5.60 12.70 -7.26
C GLN A 119 -4.84 11.73 -8.19
N ALA A 120 -3.71 11.18 -7.72
CA ALA A 120 -2.91 10.24 -8.49
C ALA A 120 -3.68 8.94 -8.74
N LEU A 121 -4.42 8.46 -7.73
CA LEU A 121 -5.28 7.28 -7.84
C LEU A 121 -6.41 7.52 -8.86
N SER A 122 -7.15 8.63 -8.71
CA SER A 122 -8.23 9.00 -9.61
C SER A 122 -7.77 9.05 -11.06
N GLY A 123 -6.66 9.76 -11.34
CA GLY A 123 -6.14 9.84 -12.70
C GLY A 123 -5.63 8.51 -13.26
N ALA A 124 -5.09 7.62 -12.42
CA ALA A 124 -4.68 6.29 -12.85
C ALA A 124 -5.87 5.38 -13.21
N LEU A 125 -6.96 5.47 -12.44
CA LEU A 125 -8.21 4.77 -12.72
C LEU A 125 -8.87 5.29 -14.01
N GLU A 126 -8.91 6.61 -14.20
CA GLU A 126 -9.43 7.25 -15.42
C GLU A 126 -8.70 6.76 -16.68
N ARG A 127 -7.37 6.57 -16.60
CA ARG A 127 -6.57 6.06 -17.71
C ARG A 127 -6.66 4.54 -17.91
N GLY A 128 -7.31 3.80 -17.00
CA GLY A 128 -7.47 2.35 -17.10
C GLY A 128 -6.16 1.58 -17.06
N HIS A 129 -5.16 2.05 -16.30
CA HIS A 129 -3.89 1.32 -16.17
C HIS A 129 -4.08 -0.01 -15.42
N ASP A 130 -3.39 -1.04 -15.91
CA ASP A 130 -3.52 -2.41 -15.44
C ASP A 130 -2.54 -2.69 -14.28
N PHE A 131 -2.95 -2.32 -13.06
CA PHE A 131 -2.26 -2.63 -11.82
C PHE A 131 -3.25 -2.77 -10.66
N VAL A 132 -2.81 -3.40 -9.57
CA VAL A 132 -3.61 -3.50 -8.34
C VAL A 132 -3.24 -2.35 -7.40
N TYR A 133 -4.22 -1.55 -6.99
CA TYR A 133 -4.03 -0.56 -5.94
C TYR A 133 -4.59 -1.10 -4.62
N ILE A 134 -3.81 -1.03 -3.55
CA ILE A 134 -4.17 -1.52 -2.23
C ILE A 134 -4.00 -0.40 -1.22
N CYS A 135 -5.09 -0.07 -0.53
CA CYS A 135 -5.08 0.76 0.66
C CYS A 135 -5.02 -0.15 1.90
N TYR A 136 -3.94 -0.08 2.68
CA TYR A 136 -3.93 -0.63 4.04
C TYR A 136 -4.48 0.44 4.99
N ASP A 137 -5.78 0.37 5.26
CA ASP A 137 -6.45 1.37 6.08
C ASP A 137 -6.25 1.10 7.58
N ASN A 138 -5.39 1.89 8.21
CA ASN A 138 -5.17 1.89 9.65
C ASN A 138 -5.70 3.18 10.31
N GLU A 139 -6.56 3.94 9.60
CA GLU A 139 -7.41 5.01 10.12
C GLU A 139 -6.72 6.24 10.73
N ALA A 140 -5.41 6.42 10.49
CA ALA A 140 -4.68 7.64 10.83
C ALA A 140 -3.34 7.68 10.11
N TYR A 141 -2.72 8.86 10.04
CA TYR A 141 -1.30 8.97 9.68
C TYR A 141 -0.44 8.42 10.82
N MET A 142 -0.27 7.11 10.86
CA MET A 142 0.39 6.42 11.97
C MET A 142 1.88 6.78 12.09
N ASN A 143 2.59 6.85 10.97
CA ASN A 143 4.05 7.01 10.94
C ASN A 143 4.51 8.33 11.56
N THR A 144 3.73 9.38 11.36
CA THR A 144 4.05 10.74 11.79
C THR A 144 3.61 11.02 13.22
N GLY A 145 3.05 10.04 13.93
CA GLY A 145 2.56 10.20 15.30
C GLY A 145 1.04 10.29 15.39
N ILE A 146 0.31 9.42 14.69
CA ILE A 146 -1.14 9.24 14.82
C ILE A 146 -1.89 10.56 14.60
N GLN A 147 -1.71 11.20 13.44
CA GLN A 147 -2.49 12.38 13.03
C GLN A 147 -3.79 11.95 12.33
N ARG A 148 -4.85 12.76 12.45
CA ARG A 148 -6.12 12.56 11.76
C ARG A 148 -5.96 12.55 10.24
N SER A 149 -6.64 11.61 9.59
CA SER A 149 -6.79 11.49 8.13
C SER A 149 -8.24 11.59 7.67
N GLY A 150 -8.47 11.52 6.37
CA GLY A 150 -9.80 11.31 5.78
C GLY A 150 -10.47 10.02 6.25
N ALA A 151 -9.69 8.96 6.51
CA ALA A 151 -10.17 7.65 6.93
C ALA A 151 -10.45 7.52 8.43
N THR A 152 -9.95 8.44 9.26
CA THR A 152 -10.19 8.42 10.71
C THR A 152 -11.70 8.42 11.03
N PRO A 153 -12.21 7.54 11.90
CA PRO A 153 -13.62 7.54 12.31
C PRO A 153 -14.04 8.80 13.05
N ARG A 154 -15.34 9.10 13.02
CA ARG A 154 -15.91 10.18 13.84
C ARG A 154 -15.73 9.87 15.33
N GLY A 155 -15.30 10.86 16.10
CA GLY A 155 -15.06 10.74 17.53
C GLY A 155 -13.72 10.08 17.90
N ALA A 156 -12.92 9.66 16.92
CA ALA A 156 -11.59 9.14 17.21
C ALA A 156 -10.65 10.26 17.67
N SER A 157 -9.86 9.98 18.70
CA SER A 157 -8.82 10.87 19.21
C SER A 157 -7.52 10.64 18.45
N THR A 158 -6.93 11.71 17.93
CA THR A 158 -5.61 11.71 17.26
C THR A 158 -4.77 12.88 17.79
N THR A 159 -3.48 12.96 17.45
CA THR A 159 -2.63 14.07 17.89
C THR A 159 -3.05 15.42 17.31
N THR A 160 -3.72 15.42 16.16
CA THR A 160 -4.28 16.64 15.52
C THR A 160 -5.78 16.81 15.72
N SER A 161 -6.46 15.83 16.31
CA SER A 161 -7.87 15.90 16.70
C SER A 161 -8.08 15.23 18.08
N PRO A 162 -7.55 15.81 19.17
CA PRO A 162 -7.62 15.19 20.49
C PRO A 162 -9.06 15.20 21.02
N ALA A 163 -9.50 14.08 21.56
CA ALA A 163 -10.80 14.00 22.24
C ALA A 163 -10.72 14.59 23.64
N GLY A 164 -11.70 15.42 24.00
CA GLY A 164 -11.81 16.08 25.30
C GLY A 164 -13.19 16.66 25.54
N LYS A 165 -13.34 17.47 26.60
CA LYS A 165 -14.64 18.02 27.03
C LYS A 165 -15.29 18.94 25.99
N VAL A 166 -14.50 19.63 25.18
CA VAL A 166 -14.98 20.63 24.21
C VAL A 166 -15.17 20.02 22.81
N ILE A 167 -14.29 19.11 22.40
CA ILE A 167 -14.29 18.48 21.08
C ILE A 167 -14.13 16.97 21.29
N PRO A 168 -15.03 16.12 20.75
CA PRO A 168 -15.00 14.68 20.99
C PRO A 168 -13.97 13.94 20.11
N GLY A 169 -12.96 14.63 19.55
CA GLY A 169 -12.06 14.10 18.52
C GLY A 169 -12.49 14.54 17.12
N LYS A 170 -12.25 13.70 16.10
CA LYS A 170 -12.65 14.04 14.72
C LYS A 170 -14.16 14.27 14.62
N LEU A 171 -14.57 15.41 14.06
CA LEU A 171 -15.98 15.77 13.91
C LEU A 171 -16.63 15.12 12.68
N GLU A 172 -15.89 15.03 11.58
CA GLU A 172 -16.38 14.48 10.32
C GLU A 172 -16.46 12.96 10.38
N ARG A 173 -17.32 12.38 9.53
CA ARG A 173 -17.34 10.94 9.32
C ARG A 173 -16.07 10.49 8.59
N LYS A 174 -15.80 9.18 8.65
CA LYS A 174 -14.85 8.54 7.75
C LYS A 174 -15.32 8.79 6.32
N LYS A 175 -14.42 9.26 5.45
CA LYS A 175 -14.72 9.46 4.03
C LYS A 175 -15.00 8.10 3.41
N ASP A 176 -16.03 8.02 2.59
CA ASP A 176 -16.37 6.80 1.88
C ASP A 176 -15.76 6.84 0.47
N LEU A 177 -14.88 5.88 0.17
CA LEU A 177 -14.22 5.76 -1.14
C LEU A 177 -14.84 4.68 -2.02
N ILE A 178 -15.60 3.75 -1.45
CA ILE A 178 -16.09 2.55 -2.14
C ILE A 178 -17.61 2.50 -2.27
N GLY A 179 -18.34 3.33 -1.51
CA GLY A 179 -19.79 3.49 -1.60
C GLY A 179 -20.58 2.48 -0.77
#